data_AF-A0A388Q7M2-F1
#
_entry.id   AF-A0A388Q7M2-F1
#
_cell.length_a   1.000
_cell.length_b   1.000
_cell.length_c   1.000
_cell.angle_alpha   90.00
_cell.angle_beta   90.00
_cell.angle_gamma   90.00
#
_symmetry.space_group_name_H-M   'P 1'
#
loop_
_entity.id
_entity.type
_entity.pdbx_description
1 polymer ?
#
loop_
_entity_poly.entity_id
_entity_poly.type
_entity_poly.pdbx_seq_one_letter_code
_entity_poly.pdbx_strand_id
1 'polypeptide(L)' 'MSNRPPLSADARRMLAQAGLCASCQHVQLVESARGSLFMLCGLAKADGRFEKYPRLPVLHCTGHAPSAADGA' A
#
# COMPACT_ATOMS: atom_id res chain seq x y z
N MET A 1 -15.49 -6.40 -19.33
CA MET A 1 -14.71 -7.62 -19.00
C MET A 1 -13.44 -7.15 -18.29
N SER A 2 -13.50 -6.85 -16.99
CA SER A 2 -12.34 -6.34 -16.25
C SER A 2 -11.41 -7.49 -15.94
N ASN A 3 -10.56 -7.82 -16.91
CA ASN A 3 -9.48 -8.78 -16.76
C ASN A 3 -8.49 -8.19 -15.76
N ARG A 4 -8.55 -8.62 -14.51
CA ARG A 4 -7.69 -8.11 -13.43
C ARG A 4 -6.31 -8.73 -13.65
N PRO A 5 -5.30 -7.98 -14.16
CA PRO A 5 -4.00 -8.55 -14.40
C PRO A 5 -3.37 -9.00 -13.07
N PRO A 6 -2.48 -10.01 -13.08
CA PRO A 6 -1.64 -10.30 -11.93
C PRO A 6 -0.88 -9.01 -11.58
N LEU A 7 -0.73 -8.74 -10.27
CA LEU A 7 -0.04 -7.57 -9.72
C LEU A 7 1.11 -7.14 -10.64
N SER A 8 0.97 -5.98 -11.28
CA SER A 8 1.94 -5.46 -12.24
C SER A 8 3.34 -5.42 -11.62
N ALA A 9 4.40 -5.52 -12.44
CA ALA A 9 5.77 -5.49 -11.93
C ALA A 9 6.05 -4.24 -11.08
N ASP A 10 5.40 -3.12 -11.42
CA ASP A 10 5.46 -1.87 -10.67
C ASP A 10 4.82 -2.00 -9.28
N ALA A 11 3.78 -2.83 -9.11
CA ALA A 11 3.13 -3.05 -7.81
C ALA A 11 4.03 -3.83 -6.88
N ARG A 12 4.75 -4.83 -7.40
CA ARG A 12 5.77 -5.56 -6.64
C ARG A 12 6.91 -4.64 -6.21
N ARG A 13 7.40 -3.78 -7.12
CA ARG A 13 8.42 -2.77 -6.79
C ARG A 13 7.95 -1.77 -5.76
N MET A 14 6.69 -1.34 -5.83
CA MET A 14 6.10 -0.41 -4.87
C MET A 14 6.00 -1.06 -3.48
N LEU A 15 5.53 -2.30 -3.39
CA LEU A 15 5.47 -3.05 -2.14
C LEU A 15 6.86 -3.27 -1.53
N ALA A 16 7.86 -3.63 -2.34
CA ALA A 16 9.23 -3.76 -1.86
C ALA A 16 9.81 -2.46 -1.27
N GLN A 17 9.35 -1.30 -1.77
CA GLN A 17 9.74 0.02 -1.27
C GLN A 17 8.81 0.55 -0.17
N ALA A 18 7.69 -0.11 0.11
CA ALA A 18 6.69 0.40 1.02
C ALA A 18 7.07 0.27 2.50
N GLY A 19 8.00 -0.63 2.83
CA GLY A 19 8.37 -0.94 4.22
C GLY A 19 7.23 -1.64 4.95
N LEU A 20 6.88 -1.17 6.15
CA LEU A 20 5.77 -1.71 6.94
C LEU A 20 4.42 -1.61 6.21
N CYS A 21 4.25 -0.63 5.32
CA CYS A 21 3.02 -0.52 4.56
C CYS A 21 2.84 -1.63 3.52
N ALA A 22 3.88 -2.43 3.20
CA ALA A 22 3.81 -3.53 2.25
C ALA A 22 2.87 -4.65 2.73
N SER A 23 2.93 -4.98 4.03
CA SER A 23 2.14 -6.02 4.66
C SER A 23 0.90 -5.46 5.38
N CYS A 24 0.64 -4.16 5.31
CA CYS A 24 -0.47 -3.53 6.04
C CYS A 24 -1.83 -3.79 5.38
N GLN A 25 -2.84 -4.26 6.13
CA GLN A 25 -4.20 -4.48 5.62
C GLN A 25 -4.94 -3.20 5.20
N HIS A 26 -4.52 -2.04 5.74
CA HIS A 26 -5.14 -0.75 5.44
C HIS A 26 -4.59 -0.10 4.17
N VAL A 27 -3.53 -0.66 3.59
CA VAL A 27 -2.90 -0.10 2.40
C VAL A 27 -3.72 -0.43 1.16
N GLN A 28 -3.81 0.53 0.23
CA GLN A 28 -4.43 0.31 -1.07
C GLN A 28 -3.49 0.77 -2.18
N LEU A 29 -3.19 -0.12 -3.12
CA LEU A 29 -2.48 0.22 -4.34
C LEU A 29 -3.48 0.69 -5.39
N VAL A 30 -3.24 1.88 -5.93
CA VAL A 30 -4.06 2.51 -6.96
C VAL A 30 -3.20 2.70 -8.20
N GLU A 31 -3.63 2.08 -9.30
CA GLU A 31 -2.99 2.24 -10.60
C GLU A 31 -3.68 3.36 -11.39
N SER A 32 -2.90 4.28 -11.92
CA SER A 32 -3.38 5.32 -12.82
C SER A 32 -3.42 4.80 -14.25
N ALA A 33 -4.30 5.36 -15.08
CA ALA A 33 -4.40 5.02 -16.51
C ALA A 33 -3.09 5.24 -17.31
N ARG A 34 -2.12 5.97 -16.73
CA ARG A 34 -0.79 6.22 -17.28
C ARG A 34 0.25 5.17 -16.88
N GLY A 35 -0.13 4.13 -16.14
CA GLY A 35 0.76 3.08 -15.62
C GLY A 35 1.51 3.45 -14.34
N SER A 36 1.22 4.60 -13.72
CA SER A 36 1.81 4.97 -12.43
C SER A 36 1.04 4.33 -11.29
N LEU A 37 1.76 3.75 -10.33
CA LEU A 37 1.17 3.20 -9.12
C LEU A 37 1.35 4.14 -7.95
N PHE A 38 0.32 4.20 -7.11
CA PHE A 38 0.29 4.99 -5.91
C PHE A 38 -0.15 4.13 -4.73
N MET A 39 0.48 4.36 -3.59
CA MET A 39 0.08 3.76 -2.33
C MET A 39 -0.79 4.74 -1.55
N LEU A 40 -1.95 4.27 -1.09
CA LEU A 40 -2.90 5.06 -0.32
C LEU A 40 -3.14 4.40 1.04
N CYS A 41 -3.02 5.20 2.10
CA CYS A 41 -3.32 4.74 3.45
C CYS A 41 -4.82 4.91 3.75
N GLY A 42 -5.53 3.81 3.98
CA GLY A 42 -6.95 3.85 4.36
C GLY A 42 -7.18 4.47 5.74
N LEU A 43 -6.22 4.35 6.66
CA LEU A 43 -6.31 4.94 8.00
C LEU A 43 -6.35 6.46 7.98
N ALA A 44 -5.75 7.11 6.98
CA ALA A 44 -5.81 8.56 6.83
C ALA A 44 -7.24 9.11 6.69
N LYS A 45 -8.22 8.24 6.34
CA LYS A 45 -9.64 8.62 6.31
C LYS A 45 -10.28 8.65 7.69
N ALA A 46 -9.84 7.79 8.60
CA ALA A 46 -10.37 7.69 9.97
C ALA A 46 -9.58 8.59 10.93
N ASP A 47 -8.27 8.65 10.75
CA ASP A 47 -7.32 9.34 11.61
C ASP A 47 -6.47 10.32 10.79
N GLY A 48 -6.66 11.61 11.00
CA GLY A 48 -5.88 12.67 10.34
C GLY A 48 -4.40 12.72 10.73
N ARG A 49 -3.96 11.85 11.65
CA ARG A 49 -2.55 11.67 12.02
C ARG A 49 -1.76 10.91 10.95
N PHE A 50 -2.44 10.14 10.09
CA PHE A 50 -1.82 9.40 9.02
C PHE A 50 -1.90 10.18 7.71
N GLU A 51 -0.80 10.22 6.97
CA GLU A 51 -0.77 10.80 5.64
C GLU A 51 -1.51 9.88 4.65
N LYS A 52 -2.40 10.46 3.84
CA LYS A 52 -3.11 9.71 2.77
C LYS A 52 -2.12 9.07 1.78
N TYR A 53 -1.03 9.78 1.49
CA TYR A 53 0.06 9.33 0.63
C TYR A 53 1.35 9.34 1.45
N PRO A 54 1.61 8.30 2.26
CA PRO A 54 2.77 8.26 3.12
C PRO A 54 4.06 8.26 2.29
N ARG A 55 5.09 8.92 2.81
CA ARG A 55 6.43 8.89 2.20
C ARG A 55 7.04 7.51 2.40
N LEU A 56 7.45 6.88 1.30
CA LEU A 56 8.08 5.56 1.32
C LEU A 56 9.61 5.67 1.43
N PRO A 57 10.28 4.70 2.10
CA PRO A 57 9.73 3.56 2.84
C PRO A 57 9.17 3.93 4.21
N VAL A 58 8.03 3.36 4.60
CA VAL A 58 7.46 3.55 5.94
C VAL A 58 8.17 2.61 6.91
N LEU A 59 9.05 3.17 7.73
CA LEU A 59 9.81 2.42 8.74
C LEU A 59 9.09 2.34 10.09
N HIS A 60 8.17 3.27 10.36
CA HIS A 60 7.44 3.33 11.63
C HIS A 60 5.99 3.75 11.37
N CYS A 61 5.03 2.93 11.79
CA CYS A 61 3.60 3.23 11.66
C CYS A 61 2.84 2.66 12.86
N THR A 62 2.26 3.54 13.68
CA THR A 62 1.51 3.14 14.89
C THR A 62 0.22 2.40 14.58
N GLY A 63 -0.36 2.60 13.38
CA GLY A 63 -1.56 1.92 12.90
C GLY A 63 -1.26 0.74 11.97
N HIS A 64 -0.02 0.24 11.93
CA HIS A 64 0.31 -0.90 11.10
C HIS A 64 -0.44 -2.15 11.58
N ALA A 65 -1.27 -2.71 10.70
CA ALA A 65 -1.97 -3.96 10.94
C ALA A 65 -1.57 -4.96 9.84
N PRO A 66 -0.79 -6.01 10.15
CA PRO A 66 -0.35 -6.96 9.15
C PRO A 66 -1.54 -7.76 8.60
N SER A 67 -1.63 -7.87 7.28
CA SER A 67 -2.53 -8.81 6.62
C SER A 67 -2.01 -10.22 6.93
N ALA A 68 -2.88 -11.12 7.39
CA ALA A 68 -2.51 -12.44 7.91
C ALA A 68 -1.74 -13.37 6.94
N ALA A 69 -1.43 -12.93 5.73
CA ALA A 69 -0.71 -13.67 4.71
C ALA A 69 0.83 -13.64 4.86
N ASP A 70 1.39 -12.68 5.59
CA ASP A 70 2.86 -12.49 5.71
C ASP A 70 3.45 -13.05 7.02
N GLY A 71 2.75 -13.99 7.67
CA GLY A 71 3.15 -14.56 8.96
C GLY A 71 2.71 -16.01 9.14
N ALA A 72 3.28 -16.92 8.35
CA ALA A 72 3.33 -18.36 8.62
C ALA A 72 4.60 -18.96 8.02
#